data_AF-A0A061G0R2-F1
#
_entry.id   AF-A0A061G0R2-F1
#
_cell.length_a   1.000
_cell.length_b   1.000
_cell.length_c   1.000
_cell.angle_alpha   90.00
_cell.angle_beta   90.00
_cell.angle_gamma   90.00
#
_symmetry.space_group_name_H-M   'P 1'
#
loop_
_entity.id
_entity.type
_entity.pdbx_description
1 polymer ?
#
loop_
_entity_poly.entity_id
_entity_poly.type
_entity_poly.pdbx_seq_one_letter_code
_entity_poly.pdbx_strand_id
1 'polypeptide(L)'
;MDSAYKMWNTLKQNFAQPDDTRVCNLQYILGNITEGTRSVDAYFIELKGFWEEMRNYSPLLHCECGSCNPVCFKKYSNQYHKDMVFRFLNGLNESLVAIRSQIILMDPIPALDKVYSLKLREKSQRNVMIQP
;
A
#
# COMPACT_ATOMS: atom_id res chain seq x y z
N MET A 1 -20.55 20.22 -22.51
CA MET A 1 -19.73 19.27 -21.73
C MET A 1 -18.50 19.92 -21.09
N ASP A 2 -18.14 21.17 -21.43
CA ASP A 2 -16.98 21.87 -20.86
C ASP A 2 -17.07 22.29 -19.38
N SER A 3 -18.26 22.40 -18.77
CA SER A 3 -18.37 22.96 -17.40
C SER A 3 -17.96 21.98 -16.31
N ALA A 4 -18.37 20.70 -16.40
CA ALA A 4 -18.02 19.69 -15.41
C ALA A 4 -16.51 19.38 -15.39
N TYR A 5 -15.88 19.33 -16.58
CA TYR A 5 -14.43 19.14 -16.70
C TYR A 5 -13.65 20.34 -16.15
N LYS A 6 -14.10 21.58 -16.46
CA LYS A 6 -13.49 22.79 -15.88
C LYS A 6 -13.66 22.85 -14.37
N MET A 7 -14.86 22.56 -13.84
CA MET A 7 -15.11 22.51 -12.39
C MET A 7 -14.22 21.46 -11.71
N TRP A 8 -14.09 20.27 -12.29
CA TRP A 8 -13.20 19.23 -11.77
C TRP A 8 -11.74 19.69 -11.75
N ASN A 9 -11.25 20.32 -12.82
CA ASN A 9 -9.89 20.85 -12.87
C ASN A 9 -9.66 21.99 -11.88
N THR A 10 -10.64 22.89 -11.69
CA THR A 10 -10.57 23.95 -10.68
C THR A 10 -10.53 23.36 -9.26
N LEU A 11 -11.35 22.35 -8.97
CA LEU A 11 -11.31 21.65 -7.68
C LEU A 11 -9.95 20.95 -7.50
N LYS A 12 -9.46 20.25 -8.53
CA LYS A 12 -8.15 19.60 -8.50
C LYS A 12 -7.02 20.61 -8.27
N GLN A 13 -7.02 21.78 -8.93
CA GLN A 13 -5.97 22.79 -8.73
C GLN A 13 -5.98 23.42 -7.34
N ASN A 14 -7.16 23.59 -6.73
CA ASN A 14 -7.29 24.21 -5.41
C ASN A 14 -7.09 23.21 -4.25
N PHE A 15 -7.45 21.94 -4.45
CA PHE A 15 -7.48 20.94 -3.37
C PHE A 15 -6.51 19.76 -3.56
N ALA A 16 -5.96 19.55 -4.76
CA ALA A 16 -4.96 18.51 -5.02
C ALA A 16 -3.54 19.08 -5.10
N GLN A 17 -3.28 20.21 -4.43
CA GLN A 17 -1.91 20.71 -4.32
C GLN A 17 -1.05 19.67 -3.58
N PRO A 18 0.16 19.37 -4.10
CA PRO A 18 1.13 18.60 -3.35
C PRO A 18 1.49 19.39 -2.08
N ASP A 19 1.04 18.91 -0.93
CA ASP A 19 1.54 19.36 0.35
C ASP A 19 2.73 18.46 0.69
N ASP A 20 3.93 18.90 0.31
CA ASP A 20 5.18 18.18 0.59
C ASP A 20 5.35 17.93 2.10
N THR A 21 4.77 18.78 2.96
CA THR A 21 4.73 18.56 4.41
C THR A 21 3.84 17.37 4.75
N ARG A 22 2.65 17.28 4.12
CA ARG A 22 1.76 16.12 4.28
C ARG A 22 2.37 14.85 3.73
N VAL A 23 3.02 14.90 2.58
CA VAL A 23 3.74 13.75 2.00
C VAL A 23 4.86 13.30 2.94
N CYS A 24 5.67 14.22 3.46
CA CYS A 24 6.71 13.92 4.44
C CYS A 24 6.15 13.25 5.70
N ASN A 25 5.06 13.80 6.25
CA ASN A 25 4.38 13.23 7.41
C ASN A 25 3.80 11.83 7.13
N LEU A 26 3.17 11.63 5.96
CA LEU A 26 2.65 10.33 5.54
C LEU A 26 3.78 9.32 5.36
N GLN A 27 4.91 9.71 4.76
CA GLN A 27 6.09 8.85 4.66
C GLN A 27 6.64 8.47 6.04
N TYR A 28 6.68 9.40 6.99
CA TYR A 28 7.09 9.12 8.37
C TYR A 28 6.13 8.15 9.07
N ILE A 29 4.82 8.38 8.97
CA ILE A 29 3.79 7.50 9.56
C ILE A 29 3.87 6.11 8.91
N LEU A 30 3.86 6.07 7.57
CA LEU A 30 4.04 4.84 6.82
C LEU A 30 5.33 4.16 7.20
N GLY A 31 6.41 4.88 7.51
CA GLY A 31 7.71 4.38 7.94
C GLY A 31 7.72 3.76 9.35
N ASN A 32 6.78 4.11 10.21
CA ASN A 32 6.77 3.70 11.62
C ASN A 32 5.53 2.90 12.04
N ILE A 33 4.51 2.78 11.18
CA ILE A 33 3.30 2.01 11.50
C ILE A 33 3.59 0.50 11.61
N THR A 34 3.10 -0.11 12.68
CA THR A 34 3.22 -1.54 13.01
C THR A 34 1.90 -2.08 13.57
N GLU A 35 1.68 -3.39 13.52
CA GLU A 35 0.55 -4.10 14.15
C GLU A 35 0.48 -3.79 15.64
N GLY A 36 1.62 -3.86 16.35
CA GLY A 36 1.70 -3.55 17.77
C GLY A 36 0.72 -4.40 18.58
N THR A 37 -0.13 -3.76 19.38
CA THR A 37 -1.19 -4.44 20.15
C THR A 37 -2.53 -4.56 19.40
N ARG A 38 -2.61 -4.07 18.15
CA ARG A 38 -3.84 -4.02 17.35
C ARG A 38 -4.09 -5.35 16.64
N SER A 39 -5.30 -5.54 16.14
CA SER A 39 -5.58 -6.66 15.22
C SER A 39 -4.89 -6.43 13.87
N VAL A 40 -4.64 -7.53 13.13
CA VAL A 40 -4.10 -7.45 11.76
C VAL A 40 -5.05 -6.66 10.85
N ASP A 41 -6.36 -6.79 11.07
CA ASP A 41 -7.37 -6.13 10.26
C ASP A 41 -7.31 -4.61 10.45
N ALA A 42 -7.22 -4.15 11.71
CA ALA A 42 -7.10 -2.73 12.02
C ALA A 42 -5.80 -2.16 11.42
N TYR A 43 -4.69 -2.86 11.60
CA TYR A 43 -3.40 -2.48 11.01
C TYR A 43 -3.46 -2.41 9.48
N PHE A 44 -4.06 -3.41 8.84
CA PHE A 44 -4.19 -3.48 7.39
C PHE A 44 -5.02 -2.31 6.83
N ILE A 45 -6.18 -2.03 7.43
CA ILE A 45 -7.07 -0.95 6.99
C ILE A 45 -6.35 0.40 7.11
N GLU A 46 -5.71 0.66 8.25
CA GLU A 46 -5.00 1.92 8.52
C GLU A 46 -3.81 2.11 7.57
N LEU A 47 -2.98 1.07 7.37
CA LEU A 47 -1.88 1.09 6.43
C LEU A 47 -2.37 1.40 5.01
N LYS A 48 -3.43 0.72 4.56
CA LYS A 48 -4.02 0.94 3.23
C LYS A 48 -4.57 2.36 3.10
N GLY A 49 -5.19 2.88 4.15
CA GLY A 49 -5.68 4.27 4.22
C GLY A 49 -4.56 5.28 4.01
N PHE A 50 -3.44 5.17 4.72
CA PHE A 50 -2.30 6.08 4.54
C PHE A 50 -1.67 5.99 3.15
N TRP A 51 -1.61 4.79 2.56
CA TRP A 51 -1.10 4.63 1.20
C TRP A 51 -2.00 5.27 0.13
N GLU A 52 -3.33 5.10 0.24
CA GLU A 52 -4.29 5.74 -0.66
C GLU A 52 -4.29 7.27 -0.47
N GLU A 53 -4.14 7.74 0.76
CA GLU A 53 -3.97 9.18 1.01
C GLU A 53 -2.69 9.72 0.37
N MET A 54 -1.55 9.01 0.53
CA MET A 54 -0.29 9.42 -0.08
C MET A 54 -0.38 9.43 -1.62
N ARG A 55 -1.14 8.50 -2.21
CA ARG A 55 -1.39 8.50 -3.66
C ARG A 55 -2.13 9.75 -4.15
N ASN A 56 -2.98 10.35 -3.31
CA ASN A 56 -3.69 11.58 -3.67
C ASN A 56 -2.75 12.79 -3.77
N TYR A 57 -1.74 12.86 -2.89
CA TYR A 57 -0.77 13.95 -2.87
C TYR A 57 0.45 13.71 -3.76
N SER A 58 0.81 12.45 -4.00
CA SER A 58 1.91 12.03 -4.86
C SER A 58 1.42 10.99 -5.87
N PRO A 59 0.64 11.42 -6.89
CA PRO A 59 0.13 10.53 -7.91
C PRO A 59 1.28 9.92 -8.72
N LEU A 60 1.09 8.69 -9.19
CA LEU A 60 2.08 8.03 -10.06
C LEU A 60 2.35 8.92 -11.28
N LEU A 61 3.63 9.27 -11.48
CA LEU A 61 4.08 10.13 -12.57
C LEU A 61 3.54 9.59 -13.90
N HIS A 62 2.62 10.33 -14.52
CA HIS A 62 2.28 10.15 -15.92
C HIS A 62 3.22 11.03 -16.73
N CYS A 63 3.92 10.45 -17.71
CA CYS A 63 4.71 11.27 -18.62
C CYS A 63 3.76 12.11 -19.48
N GLU A 64 4.04 13.41 -19.56
CA GLU A 64 3.34 14.31 -20.47
C GLU A 64 3.85 14.18 -21.92
N CYS A 65 4.91 13.40 -22.14
CA CYS A 65 5.58 13.25 -23.42
C CYS A 65 4.80 12.46 -24.50
N GLY A 66 3.65 11.87 -24.17
CA GLY A 66 2.82 11.07 -25.10
C GLY A 66 3.46 9.79 -25.68
N SER A 67 4.76 9.59 -25.45
CA SER A 67 5.57 8.49 -26.00
C SER A 67 6.21 7.64 -24.89
N CYS A 68 5.71 7.75 -23.67
CA CYS A 68 6.22 6.98 -22.54
C CYS A 68 6.02 5.48 -22.77
N ASN A 69 7.11 4.74 -22.64
CA ASN A 69 7.11 3.29 -22.80
C ASN A 69 6.18 2.64 -21.75
N PRO A 70 5.07 1.97 -22.14
CA PRO A 70 4.14 1.32 -21.22
C PRO A 70 4.82 0.31 -20.28
N VAL A 71 5.94 -0.26 -20.72
CA VAL A 71 6.76 -1.18 -19.91
C VAL A 71 7.37 -0.46 -18.70
N CYS A 72 7.80 0.80 -18.84
CA CYS A 72 8.36 1.57 -17.73
C CYS A 72 7.30 1.86 -16.66
N PHE A 73 6.10 2.28 -17.08
CA PHE A 73 4.99 2.51 -16.16
C PHE A 73 4.60 1.24 -15.42
N LYS A 74 4.51 0.11 -16.13
CA LYS A 74 4.22 -1.20 -15.52
C LYS A 74 5.30 -1.61 -14.50
N LYS A 75 6.59 -1.40 -14.80
CA LYS A 75 7.68 -1.67 -13.86
C LYS A 75 7.57 -0.81 -12.60
N TYR A 76 7.30 0.48 -12.77
CA TYR A 76 7.12 1.41 -11.64
C TYR A 76 5.92 1.05 -10.77
N SER A 77 4.75 0.79 -11.38
CA SER A 77 3.55 0.34 -10.66
C SER A 77 3.78 -0.99 -9.92
N ASN A 78 4.48 -1.93 -10.53
CA ASN A 78 4.85 -3.19 -9.88
C ASN A 78 5.77 -2.95 -8.68
N GLN A 79 6.76 -2.06 -8.79
CA GLN A 79 7.65 -1.72 -7.68
C GLN A 79 6.87 -1.07 -6.53
N TYR A 80 6.00 -0.12 -6.84
CA TYR A 80 5.13 0.53 -5.86
C TYR A 80 4.26 -0.50 -5.10
N HIS A 81 3.64 -1.45 -5.80
CA HIS A 81 2.88 -2.52 -5.14
C HIS A 81 3.76 -3.43 -4.28
N LYS A 82 4.98 -3.74 -4.71
CA LYS A 82 5.94 -4.51 -3.91
C LYS A 82 6.32 -3.75 -2.64
N ASP A 83 6.54 -2.45 -2.72
CA ASP A 83 6.88 -1.62 -1.55
C ASP A 83 5.73 -1.59 -0.54
N MET A 84 4.47 -1.52 -1.00
CA MET A 84 3.30 -1.66 -0.13
C MET A 84 3.27 -3.02 0.61
N VAL A 85 3.56 -4.11 -0.11
CA VAL A 85 3.62 -5.46 0.48
C VAL A 85 4.72 -5.55 1.52
N PHE A 86 5.93 -5.08 1.21
CA PHE A 86 7.04 -5.09 2.15
C PHE A 86 6.78 -4.23 3.37
N ARG A 87 6.14 -3.07 3.19
CA ARG A 87 5.74 -2.22 4.31
C ARG A 87 4.78 -2.93 5.26
N PHE A 88 3.77 -3.62 4.71
CA PHE A 88 2.86 -4.44 5.50
C PHE A 88 3.62 -5.52 6.25
N LEU A 89 4.45 -6.30 5.54
CA LEU A 89 5.21 -7.40 6.14
C LEU A 89 6.17 -6.95 7.25
N ASN A 90 6.81 -5.78 7.11
CA ASN A 90 7.76 -5.26 8.08
C ASN A 90 7.09 -4.68 9.34
N GLY A 91 5.82 -4.27 9.26
CA GLY A 91 5.08 -3.80 10.43
C GLY A 91 4.34 -4.90 11.19
N LEU A 92 4.30 -6.13 10.69
CA LEU A 92 3.69 -7.27 11.37
C LEU A 92 4.51 -7.71 12.61
N ASN A 93 3.83 -8.24 13.62
CA ASN A 93 4.49 -8.73 14.84
C ASN A 93 5.37 -9.99 14.60
N GLU A 94 6.38 -10.22 15.45
CA GLU A 94 7.42 -11.25 15.31
C GLU A 94 6.93 -12.70 15.20
N SER A 95 5.68 -12.97 15.57
CA SER A 95 5.08 -14.31 15.47
C SER A 95 5.05 -14.90 14.05
N LEU A 96 5.54 -14.17 13.03
CA LEU A 96 5.23 -14.31 11.60
C LEU A 96 6.45 -14.39 10.68
N VAL A 97 7.64 -14.69 11.22
CA VAL A 97 8.87 -14.84 10.42
C VAL A 97 8.70 -15.85 9.27
N ALA A 98 7.93 -16.94 9.51
CA ALA A 98 7.70 -17.99 8.53
C ALA A 98 6.90 -17.52 7.31
N ILE A 99 5.74 -16.86 7.50
CA ILE A 99 4.91 -16.39 6.39
C ILE A 99 5.60 -15.26 5.60
N ARG A 100 6.35 -14.40 6.30
CA ARG A 100 7.15 -13.34 5.66
C ARG A 100 8.14 -13.93 4.67
N SER A 101 8.88 -14.96 5.10
CA SER A 101 9.88 -15.64 4.26
C SER A 101 9.22 -16.32 3.06
N GLN A 102 8.09 -17.00 3.26
CA GLN A 102 7.35 -17.64 2.17
C GLN A 102 6.88 -16.62 1.12
N ILE A 103 6.32 -15.48 1.55
CA ILE A 103 5.82 -14.45 0.62
C ILE A 103 6.96 -13.81 -0.18
N ILE A 104 8.10 -13.54 0.46
CA ILE A 104 9.28 -12.96 -0.22
C ILE A 104 9.82 -13.89 -1.32
N LEU A 105 9.70 -15.20 -1.14
CA LEU A 105 10.13 -16.21 -2.11
C LEU A 105 9.12 -16.44 -3.26
N MET A 106 7.94 -15.85 -3.21
CA MET A 106 6.96 -15.96 -4.30
C MET A 106 7.35 -15.08 -5.49
N ASP A 107 7.32 -15.64 -6.71
CA ASP A 107 7.50 -14.89 -7.96
C ASP A 107 6.30 -15.08 -8.91
N PRO A 108 5.53 -14.02 -9.23
CA PRO A 108 5.66 -12.66 -8.71
C PRO A 108 5.17 -12.53 -7.26
N ILE A 109 5.69 -11.53 -6.56
CA ILE A 109 5.20 -11.15 -5.22
C ILE A 109 3.68 -10.91 -5.29
N PRO A 110 2.88 -11.55 -4.42
CA PRO A 110 1.43 -11.43 -4.44
C PRO A 110 0.97 -10.02 -4.08
N ALA A 111 -0.23 -9.66 -4.55
CA ALA A 111 -0.87 -8.40 -4.19
C ALA A 111 -1.13 -8.30 -2.67
N LEU A 112 -1.17 -7.07 -2.16
CA LEU A 112 -1.34 -6.80 -0.72
C LEU A 112 -2.59 -7.47 -0.12
N ASP A 113 -3.73 -7.46 -0.81
CA ASP A 113 -4.96 -8.12 -0.32
C ASP A 113 -4.81 -9.65 -0.22
N LYS A 114 -4.04 -10.26 -1.12
CA LYS A 114 -3.72 -11.70 -1.07
C LYS A 114 -2.78 -12.01 0.10
N VAL A 115 -1.79 -11.16 0.34
CA VAL A 115 -0.89 -11.26 1.50
C VAL A 115 -1.68 -11.20 2.82
N TYR A 116 -2.61 -10.25 2.92
CA TYR A 116 -3.52 -10.14 4.05
C TYR A 116 -4.39 -11.40 4.23
N SER A 117 -4.95 -11.95 3.13
CA SER A 117 -5.73 -13.18 3.19
C SER A 117 -4.92 -14.39 3.66
N LEU A 118 -3.67 -14.52 3.20
CA LEU A 118 -2.74 -15.56 3.66
C LEU A 118 -2.44 -15.41 5.15
N LYS A 119 -2.29 -14.18 5.63
CA LYS A 119 -2.06 -13.87 7.04
C LYS A 119 -3.22 -14.31 7.93
N LEU A 120 -4.46 -14.04 7.51
CA LEU A 120 -5.66 -14.50 8.21
C LEU A 120 -5.73 -16.02 8.26
N ARG A 121 -5.50 -16.69 7.13
CA ARG A 121 -5.50 -18.15 7.05
C ARG A 121 -4.49 -18.79 8.01
N GLU A 122 -3.27 -18.24 8.09
CA GLU A 122 -2.26 -18.72 9.03
C GLU A 122 -2.68 -18.54 10.49
N LYS A 123 -3.28 -17.38 10.85
CA LYS A 123 -3.80 -17.16 12.21
C LYS A 123 -4.88 -18.19 12.55
N SER A 124 -5.83 -18.43 11.64
CA SER A 124 -6.88 -19.45 11.83
C SER A 124 -6.31 -20.86 11.97
N GLN A 125 -5.33 -21.25 11.15
CA GLN A 125 -4.70 -22.57 11.23
C GLN A 125 -3.97 -22.78 12.55
N ARG A 126 -3.22 -21.79 13.04
CA ARG A 126 -2.58 -21.87 14.36
C ARG A 126 -3.61 -22.03 15.48
N ASN A 127 -4.72 -21.29 15.43
CA ASN A 127 -5.78 -21.41 16.43
C ASN A 127 -6.39 -22.83 16.47
N VAL A 128 -6.54 -23.49 15.31
CA VAL A 128 -7.03 -24.87 15.24
C VAL A 128 -6.00 -25.87 15.80
N MET A 129 -4.70 -25.68 15.52
CA MET A 129 -3.65 -26.56 16.04
C MET A 129 -3.40 -26.41 17.55
N ILE A 130 -3.90 -25.35 18.19
CA ILE A 130 -3.72 -25.05 19.62
C ILE A 130 -4.94 -25.50 20.46
N GLN A 131 -6.01 -25.99 19.84
CA GLN A 131 -7.16 -26.56 20.57
C GLN A 131 -6.88 -28.03 20.94
N PRO A 132 -6.99 -28.43 22.23
CA PRO A 132 -6.84 -29.82 22.66
C PRO A 132 -8.00 -30.72 22.22
#